data_AF-A0A3M2FWW5-F1
#
_entry.id   AF-A0A3M2FWW5-F1
#
_cell.length_a   1.000
_cell.length_b   1.000
_cell.length_c   1.000
_cell.angle_alpha   90.00
_cell.angle_beta   90.00
_cell.angle_gamma   90.00
#
_symmetry.space_group_name_H-M   'P 1'
#
loop_
_entity.id
_entity.type
_entity.pdbx_description
1 polymer ?
#
loop_
_entity_poly.entity_id
_entity_poly.type
_entity_poly.pdbx_seq_one_letter_code
_entity_poly.pdbx_strand_id
1 'polypeptide(L)'
;MIEIDVKHLENGLHHYSFEVNPEDIYIEEFENAHFRDKVRVEIALQKWSDDFTLEGEIFARSIIECSRCLTPCDLHFHLPIKLYFKRKLKLSESDEAINLTEDDLITLSYDESTIELDGRIRETLILGIPLKVLCSENCQGLCPMCGINLNEETCDCHSTVIDPRWEKLRQLSIQKS
;
A
#
# COMPACT_ATOMS: atom_id res chain seq x y z
N MET A 1 -2.26 3.73 18.31
CA MET A 1 -1.96 5.11 17.89
C MET A 1 -0.46 5.37 18.03
N ILE A 2 0.25 5.52 16.91
CA ILE A 2 1.70 5.78 16.88
C ILE A 2 1.93 7.30 16.87
N GLU A 3 2.47 7.80 17.98
CA GLU A 3 2.78 9.22 18.17
C GLU A 3 4.24 9.40 18.60
N ILE A 4 4.89 10.44 18.07
CA ILE A 4 6.24 10.85 18.48
C ILE A 4 6.19 12.28 19.02
N ASP A 5 6.56 12.46 20.29
CA ASP A 5 6.70 13.79 20.90
C ASP A 5 8.01 14.46 20.45
N VAL A 6 7.87 15.55 19.70
CA VAL A 6 8.96 16.35 19.12
C VAL A 6 9.25 17.65 19.87
N LYS A 7 8.56 17.93 20.99
CA LYS A 7 8.66 19.21 21.70
C LYS A 7 10.03 19.46 22.34
N HIS A 8 10.64 18.40 22.86
CA HIS A 8 11.90 18.46 23.61
C HIS A 8 13.03 17.64 22.97
N LEU A 9 12.85 17.23 21.71
CA LEU A 9 13.85 16.46 20.98
C LEU A 9 15.11 17.30 20.73
N GLU A 10 16.28 16.78 21.11
CA GLU A 10 17.57 17.37 20.77
C GLU A 10 17.86 17.25 19.28
N ASN A 11 18.68 18.14 18.74
CA ASN A 11 19.14 18.03 17.36
C ASN A 11 19.96 16.76 17.19
N GLY A 12 19.67 15.98 16.15
CA GLY A 12 20.31 14.69 15.93
C GLY A 12 19.36 13.65 15.36
N LEU A 13 19.86 12.42 15.31
CA LEU A 13 19.18 11.25 14.77
C LEU A 13 18.59 10.42 15.91
N HIS A 14 17.29 10.13 15.83
CA HIS A 14 16.54 9.38 16.83
C HIS A 14 15.85 8.19 16.17
N HIS A 15 16.07 6.99 16.68
CA HIS A 15 15.49 5.77 16.10
C HIS A 15 14.32 5.28 16.95
N TYR A 16 13.25 4.88 16.27
CA TYR A 16 12.06 4.32 16.89
C TYR A 16 11.64 3.05 16.16
N SER A 17 11.11 2.09 16.93
CA SER A 17 10.51 0.87 16.41
C SER A 17 9.14 0.70 17.06
N PHE A 18 8.13 0.53 16.23
CA PHE A 18 6.75 0.39 16.65
C PHE A 18 6.17 -0.92 16.11
N GLU A 19 5.30 -1.53 16.90
CA GLU A 19 4.39 -2.57 16.43
C GLU A 19 2.96 -2.08 16.66
N VAL A 20 2.14 -2.10 15.61
CA VAL A 20 0.76 -1.65 15.67
C VAL A 20 -0.18 -2.72 15.16
N ASN A 21 -1.33 -2.87 15.80
CA ASN A 21 -2.33 -3.80 15.30
C ASN A 21 -3.03 -3.18 14.08
N PRO A 22 -3.43 -3.99 13.07
CA PRO A 22 -4.16 -3.48 11.92
C PRO A 22 -5.44 -2.72 12.28
N GLU A 23 -6.08 -3.06 13.40
CA GLU A 23 -7.30 -2.42 13.93
C GLU A 23 -7.05 -0.95 14.32
N ASP A 24 -5.89 -0.69 14.93
CA ASP A 24 -5.53 0.63 15.47
C ASP A 24 -5.27 1.66 14.36
N ILE A 25 -4.93 1.21 13.15
CA ILE A 25 -4.70 2.04 11.96
C ILE A 25 -5.77 1.85 10.89
N TYR A 26 -6.87 1.15 11.22
CA TYR A 26 -8.01 0.89 10.33
C TYR A 26 -7.61 0.26 8.99
N ILE A 27 -6.75 -0.77 9.02
CA ILE A 27 -6.26 -1.50 7.83
C ILE A 27 -6.52 -3.01 7.87
N GLU A 28 -7.29 -3.52 8.84
CA GLU A 28 -7.61 -4.96 8.96
C GLU A 28 -8.07 -5.59 7.64
N GLU A 29 -8.90 -4.86 6.90
CA GLU A 29 -9.42 -5.27 5.61
C GLU A 29 -9.50 -4.07 4.67
N PHE A 30 -8.89 -4.22 3.49
CA PHE A 30 -9.01 -3.27 2.41
C PHE A 30 -9.13 -4.03 1.08
N GLU A 31 -10.25 -3.84 0.40
CA GLU A 31 -10.64 -4.65 -0.77
C GLU A 31 -10.60 -6.15 -0.45
N ASN A 32 -9.72 -6.93 -1.10
CA ASN A 32 -9.52 -8.36 -0.84
C ASN A 32 -8.26 -8.65 -0.03
N ALA A 33 -7.64 -7.62 0.55
CA ALA A 33 -6.45 -7.73 1.37
C ALA A 33 -6.79 -7.75 2.86
N HIS A 34 -6.34 -8.79 3.56
CA HIS A 34 -6.59 -8.99 4.98
C HIS A 34 -5.30 -8.95 5.79
N PHE A 35 -5.13 -7.91 6.60
CA PHE A 35 -4.00 -7.73 7.49
C PHE A 35 -4.36 -8.24 8.88
N ARG A 36 -3.78 -9.38 9.29
CA ARG A 36 -4.05 -10.01 10.61
C ARG A 36 -2.88 -9.92 11.57
N ASP A 37 -1.67 -9.88 11.02
CA ASP A 37 -0.45 -9.78 11.80
C ASP A 37 -0.15 -8.30 12.11
N LYS A 38 0.60 -8.06 13.18
CA LYS A 38 1.01 -6.70 13.54
C LYS A 38 1.88 -6.08 12.45
N VAL A 39 1.66 -4.80 12.20
CA VAL A 39 2.51 -4.00 11.31
C VAL A 39 3.70 -3.50 12.12
N ARG A 40 4.91 -3.80 11.65
CA ARG A 40 6.15 -3.32 12.25
C ARG A 40 6.66 -2.12 11.47
N VAL A 41 6.99 -1.05 12.18
CA VAL A 41 7.48 0.20 11.59
C VAL A 41 8.80 0.57 12.24
N GLU A 42 9.83 0.73 11.44
CA GLU A 42 11.17 1.14 11.88
C GLU A 42 11.50 2.47 11.24
N ILE A 43 11.65 3.51 12.06
CA ILE A 43 11.84 4.88 11.56
C ILE A 43 12.96 5.60 12.30
N ALA A 44 13.63 6.48 11.57
CA ALA A 44 14.65 7.37 12.05
C ALA A 44 14.18 8.82 11.82
N LEU A 45 14.07 9.56 12.92
CA LEU A 45 13.73 10.98 12.92
C LEU A 45 15.00 11.78 13.09
N GLN A 46 15.31 12.58 12.08
CA GLN A 46 16.42 13.52 12.08
C GLN A 46 15.88 14.93 12.31
N LYS A 47 16.37 15.59 13.36
CA LYS A 47 16.02 16.99 13.67
C LYS A 47 17.15 17.94 13.28
N TRP A 48 16.82 18.98 12.53
CA TRP A 48 17.72 20.09 12.18
C TRP A 48 17.05 21.42 12.53
N SER A 49 17.47 22.05 13.63
CA SER A 49 16.90 23.32 14.11
C SER A 49 15.38 23.19 14.38
N ASP A 50 14.54 23.65 13.46
CA ASP A 50 13.07 23.63 13.53
C ASP A 50 12.42 22.66 12.52
N ASP A 51 13.22 22.03 11.66
CA ASP A 51 12.77 21.06 10.65
C ASP A 51 13.04 19.63 11.11
N PHE A 52 12.15 18.73 10.73
CA PHE A 52 12.27 17.30 11.01
C PHE A 52 12.14 16.51 9.72
N THR A 53 12.97 15.49 9.57
CA THR A 53 12.86 14.51 8.49
C THR A 53 12.71 13.15 9.13
N LEU A 54 11.69 12.41 8.71
CA LEU A 54 11.42 11.06 9.17
C LEU A 54 11.59 10.12 7.98
N GLU A 55 12.48 9.14 8.12
CA GLU A 55 12.74 8.12 7.10
C GLU A 55 12.66 6.75 7.75
N GLY A 56 12.11 5.77 7.06
CA GLY A 56 12.05 4.42 7.58
C GLY A 56 11.36 3.43 6.67
N GLU A 57 11.00 2.30 7.26
CA GLU A 57 10.45 1.14 6.56
C GLU A 57 9.27 0.55 7.32
N ILE A 58 8.25 0.16 6.57
CA ILE A 58 7.05 -0.51 7.06
C ILE A 58 7.11 -1.97 6.60
N PHE A 59 6.91 -2.87 7.55
CA PHE A 59 6.81 -4.30 7.34
C PHE A 59 5.41 -4.77 7.72
N ALA A 60 4.72 -5.41 6.79
CA ALA A 60 3.39 -5.96 7.02
C ALA A 60 3.21 -7.27 6.27
N ARG A 61 2.24 -8.06 6.73
CA ARG A 61 1.82 -9.29 6.09
C ARG A 61 0.31 -9.25 5.84
N SER A 62 -0.09 -9.61 4.63
CA SER A 62 -1.49 -9.64 4.22
C SER A 62 -1.80 -10.91 3.46
N ILE A 63 -3.01 -11.44 3.67
CA ILE A 63 -3.53 -12.54 2.86
C ILE A 63 -4.45 -11.91 1.81
N ILE A 64 -4.15 -12.18 0.54
CA ILE A 64 -4.91 -11.67 -0.61
C ILE A 64 -5.28 -12.84 -1.51
N GLU A 65 -6.51 -12.88 -2.02
CA GLU A 65 -6.91 -13.93 -2.95
C GLU A 65 -6.28 -13.78 -4.33
N CYS A 66 -5.88 -14.92 -4.92
CA CYS A 66 -5.42 -14.97 -6.31
C CYS A 66 -6.54 -14.55 -7.26
N SER A 67 -6.29 -13.55 -8.11
CA SER A 67 -7.28 -13.03 -9.06
C SER A 67 -7.73 -14.03 -10.14
N ARG A 68 -7.11 -15.23 -10.21
CA ARG A 68 -7.44 -16.27 -11.19
C ARG A 68 -8.09 -17.51 -10.58
N CYS A 69 -7.60 -18.00 -9.45
CA CYS A 69 -8.06 -19.24 -8.83
C CYS A 69 -8.64 -19.08 -7.43
N LEU A 70 -8.67 -17.85 -6.89
CA LEU A 70 -9.16 -17.50 -5.55
C LEU A 70 -8.40 -18.17 -4.38
N THR A 71 -7.33 -18.92 -4.65
CA THR A 71 -6.46 -19.45 -3.59
C THR A 71 -5.82 -18.30 -2.81
N PRO A 72 -5.81 -18.34 -1.46
CA PRO A 72 -5.18 -17.31 -0.64
C PRO A 72 -3.67 -17.24 -0.91
N CYS A 73 -3.16 -16.03 -1.11
CA CYS A 73 -1.77 -15.73 -1.32
C CYS A 73 -1.25 -14.94 -0.13
N ASP A 74 -0.10 -15.35 0.40
CA ASP A 74 0.56 -14.71 1.52
C ASP A 74 1.57 -13.67 1.00
N LEU A 75 1.27 -12.39 1.20
CA LEU A 75 2.10 -11.28 0.74
C LEU A 75 2.82 -10.63 1.91
N HIS A 76 4.11 -10.39 1.69
CA HIS A 76 4.97 -9.65 2.60
C HIS A 76 5.27 -8.30 1.98
N PHE A 77 4.97 -7.24 2.72
CA PHE A 77 5.18 -5.86 2.33
C PHE A 77 6.44 -5.34 3.02
N HIS A 78 7.29 -4.68 2.24
CA HIS A 78 8.45 -3.93 2.69
C HIS A 78 8.42 -2.60 1.94
N LEU A 79 7.89 -1.57 2.60
CA LEU A 79 7.57 -0.29 1.96
C LEU A 79 8.35 0.84 2.64
N PRO A 80 9.02 1.72 1.89
CA PRO A 80 9.66 2.89 2.47
C PRO A 80 8.62 3.92 2.89
N ILE A 81 8.87 4.61 4.01
CA ILE A 81 8.13 5.80 4.44
C ILE A 81 9.10 6.96 4.60
N LYS A 82 8.72 8.11 4.04
CA LYS A 82 9.49 9.34 4.16
C LYS A 82 8.56 10.53 4.34
N LEU A 83 8.79 11.32 5.38
CA LEU A 83 7.99 12.49 5.71
C LEU A 83 8.89 13.67 6.06
N TYR A 84 8.53 14.85 5.58
CA TYR A 84 9.20 16.09 5.93
C TYR A 84 8.24 16.96 6.75
N PHE A 85 8.72 17.41 7.90
CA PHE A 85 7.97 18.32 8.75
C PHE A 85 8.68 19.66 8.84
N LYS A 86 7.95 20.73 8.52
CA LYS A 86 8.40 22.11 8.71
C LYS A 86 7.57 22.75 9.80
N ARG A 87 8.22 23.30 10.83
CA ARG A 87 7.53 24.04 11.87
C ARG A 87 7.21 25.45 11.38
N LYS A 88 5.93 25.83 11.36
CA LYS A 88 5.57 27.24 11.12
C LYS A 88 5.91 28.08 12.34
N LEU A 89 6.92 28.93 12.21
CA LEU A 89 7.19 29.99 13.19
C LEU A 89 6.04 31.03 13.12
N LYS A 90 5.58 31.51 14.28
CA LYS A 90 4.62 32.63 14.33
C LYS A 90 5.31 33.86 13.73
N LEU A 91 4.81 34.32 12.57
CA LEU A 91 5.08 35.59 11.85
C LEU A 91 6.13 35.57 10.73
N SER A 92 5.68 35.38 9.48
CA SER A 92 5.76 36.37 8.38
C SER A 92 5.04 35.85 7.12
N GLU A 93 4.18 36.68 6.52
CA GLU A 93 3.45 36.46 5.24
C GLU A 93 4.38 36.46 4.01
N SER A 94 5.60 35.96 4.13
CA SER A 94 6.56 35.97 3.03
C SER A 94 7.57 34.88 3.29
N ASP A 95 7.31 33.68 2.78
CA ASP A 95 8.40 32.77 2.44
C ASP A 95 7.95 31.84 1.33
N GLU A 96 8.78 31.82 0.30
CA GLU A 96 8.58 31.21 -0.99
C GLU A 96 8.25 29.72 -0.86
N ALA A 97 7.29 29.28 -1.67
CA ALA A 97 6.89 27.89 -1.79
C ALA A 97 8.12 27.02 -2.05
N ILE A 98 8.56 26.30 -1.02
CA ILE A 98 9.48 25.19 -1.17
C ILE A 98 8.74 24.20 -2.06
N ASN A 99 9.19 24.07 -3.32
CA ASN A 99 8.68 23.10 -4.29
C ASN A 99 9.15 21.69 -3.91
N LEU A 100 8.76 21.22 -2.73
CA LEU A 100 8.56 19.79 -2.49
C LEU A 100 7.18 19.47 -3.06
N THR A 101 7.01 18.31 -3.67
CA THR A 101 5.69 17.81 -4.05
C THR A 101 4.78 17.92 -2.83
N GLU A 102 3.70 18.70 -2.93
CA GLU A 102 2.87 19.14 -1.79
C GLU A 102 2.36 17.99 -0.90
N ASP A 103 2.36 16.76 -1.41
CA ASP A 103 1.90 15.54 -0.73
C ASP A 103 2.79 15.02 0.42
N ASP A 104 4.10 15.31 0.43
CA ASP A 104 5.04 14.76 1.45
C ASP A 104 5.48 15.80 2.51
N LEU A 105 5.03 17.05 2.39
CA LEU A 105 5.34 18.14 3.32
C LEU A 105 4.20 18.31 4.33
N ILE A 106 4.41 17.84 5.55
CA ILE A 106 3.45 18.04 6.64
C ILE A 106 3.86 19.31 7.41
N THR A 107 2.96 20.29 7.43
CA THR A 107 3.18 21.50 8.22
C THR A 107 2.68 21.27 9.64
N LEU A 108 3.59 21.31 10.62
CA LEU A 108 3.21 21.27 12.03
C LEU A 108 2.91 22.69 12.52
N SER A 109 1.80 22.84 13.23
CA SER A 109 1.50 24.08 13.92
C SER A 109 2.50 24.32 15.06
N TYR A 110 2.77 25.59 15.41
CA TYR A 110 3.72 25.93 16.47
C TYR A 110 3.41 25.25 17.81
N ASP A 111 2.12 25.07 18.11
CA ASP A 111 1.63 24.48 19.38
C ASP A 111 1.50 22.95 19.31
N GLU A 112 1.72 22.36 18.14
CA GLU A 112 1.68 20.91 17.90
C GLU A 112 3.01 20.29 18.31
N SER A 113 2.93 19.27 19.16
CA SER A 113 4.10 18.62 19.79
C SER A 113 4.23 17.14 19.45
N THR A 114 3.23 16.57 18.80
CA THR A 114 3.15 15.15 18.48
C THR A 114 3.01 14.96 16.97
N ILE A 115 3.76 14.01 16.43
CA ILE A 115 3.59 13.56 15.05
C ILE A 115 2.80 12.25 15.09
N GLU A 116 1.60 12.25 14.52
CA GLU A 116 0.77 11.05 14.34
C GLU A 116 1.12 10.36 13.01
N LEU A 117 1.47 9.07 13.08
CA LEU A 117 1.95 8.33 11.90
C LEU A 117 0.93 7.33 11.35
N ASP A 118 -0.16 7.09 12.07
CA ASP A 118 -1.13 6.03 11.73
C ASP A 118 -1.72 6.21 10.34
N GLY A 119 -2.19 7.42 10.02
CA GLY A 119 -2.73 7.74 8.70
C GLY A 119 -1.71 7.53 7.57
N ARG A 120 -0.45 7.92 7.80
CA ARG A 120 0.62 7.76 6.81
C ARG A 120 1.02 6.31 6.61
N ILE A 121 1.10 5.52 7.68
CA ILE A 121 1.38 4.09 7.60
C ILE A 121 0.26 3.39 6.81
N ARG A 122 -1.00 3.72 7.13
CA ARG A 122 -2.18 3.19 6.43
C ARG A 122 -2.13 3.51 4.94
N GLU A 123 -1.92 4.78 4.58
CA GLU A 123 -1.83 5.21 3.18
C GLU A 123 -0.72 4.49 2.42
N THR A 124 0.48 4.40 3.01
CA THR A 124 1.60 3.68 2.39
C THR A 124 1.26 2.21 2.16
N LEU A 125 0.64 1.53 3.13
CA LEU A 125 0.20 0.14 2.97
C LEU A 125 -0.83 -0.01 1.86
N ILE A 126 -1.86 0.84 1.82
CA ILE A 126 -2.90 0.81 0.78
C ILE A 126 -2.28 0.97 -0.60
N LEU A 127 -1.39 1.95 -0.77
CA LEU A 127 -0.71 2.21 -2.04
C LEU A 127 0.25 1.09 -2.45
N GLY A 128 0.74 0.31 -1.48
CA GLY A 128 1.59 -0.86 -1.73
C GLY A 128 0.83 -2.10 -2.19
N ILE A 129 -0.49 -2.16 -2.05
CA ILE A 129 -1.30 -3.34 -2.43
C ILE A 129 -1.25 -3.52 -3.95
N PRO A 130 -0.83 -4.70 -4.47
CA PRO A 130 -0.83 -4.94 -5.91
C PRO A 130 -2.24 -4.98 -6.48
N LEU A 131 -2.45 -4.31 -7.63
CA LEU A 131 -3.73 -4.35 -8.36
C LEU A 131 -4.17 -5.75 -8.80
N LYS A 132 -3.21 -6.68 -8.92
CA LYS A 132 -3.46 -8.06 -9.32
C LYS A 132 -2.48 -8.99 -8.63
N VAL A 133 -3.01 -9.93 -7.86
CA VAL A 133 -2.26 -10.95 -7.15
C VAL A 133 -2.46 -12.29 -7.83
N LEU A 134 -1.37 -13.02 -8.04
CA LEU A 134 -1.39 -14.39 -8.58
C LEU A 134 -0.66 -15.30 -7.60
N CYS A 135 -1.23 -16.48 -7.32
CA CYS A 135 -0.56 -17.50 -6.50
C CYS A 135 0.70 -18.08 -7.17
N SER A 136 0.80 -17.94 -8.50
CA SER A 136 2.00 -18.24 -9.28
C SER A 136 1.93 -17.54 -10.64
N GLU A 137 3.09 -17.33 -11.28
CA GLU A 137 3.19 -16.74 -12.63
C GLU A 137 2.41 -17.57 -13.67
N ASN A 138 2.36 -18.89 -13.48
CA ASN A 138 1.71 -19.85 -14.39
C ASN A 138 0.34 -20.32 -13.90
N CYS A 139 -0.28 -19.63 -12.94
CA CYS A 139 -1.58 -20.00 -12.40
C CYS A 139 -2.59 -20.18 -13.53
N GLN A 140 -3.24 -21.33 -13.66
CA GLN A 140 -4.19 -21.62 -14.73
C GLN A 140 -5.57 -21.00 -14.47
N GLY A 141 -5.91 -20.77 -13.21
CA GLY A 141 -7.16 -20.14 -12.80
C GLY A 141 -8.32 -21.12 -12.71
N LEU A 142 -9.52 -20.59 -12.52
CA LEU A 142 -10.75 -21.38 -12.56
C LEU A 142 -11.20 -21.62 -14.00
N CYS A 143 -11.81 -22.78 -14.25
CA CYS A 143 -12.53 -23.01 -15.50
C CYS A 143 -13.70 -22.04 -15.62
N PRO A 144 -13.82 -21.28 -16.73
CA PRO A 144 -14.90 -20.29 -16.89
C PRO A 144 -16.30 -20.91 -17.01
N MET A 145 -16.40 -22.24 -17.21
CA MET A 145 -17.67 -22.94 -17.39
C MET A 145 -18.16 -23.61 -16.11
N CYS A 146 -17.28 -24.32 -15.38
CA CYS A 146 -17.66 -25.09 -14.20
C CYS A 146 -17.05 -24.57 -12.89
N GLY A 147 -16.09 -23.65 -12.94
CA GLY A 147 -15.45 -23.07 -11.75
C GLY A 147 -14.39 -23.95 -11.09
N ILE A 148 -14.03 -25.12 -11.65
CA ILE A 148 -12.98 -25.96 -11.07
C ILE A 148 -11.60 -25.29 -11.16
N ASN A 149 -10.74 -25.49 -10.17
CA ASN A 149 -9.38 -24.97 -10.16
C ASN A 149 -8.48 -25.77 -11.12
N LEU A 150 -8.10 -25.17 -12.24
CA LEU A 150 -7.27 -25.81 -13.27
C LEU A 150 -5.81 -26.04 -12.83
N ASN A 151 -5.41 -25.47 -11.70
CA ASN A 151 -4.11 -25.77 -11.10
C ASN A 151 -4.08 -27.14 -10.40
N GLU A 152 -5.24 -27.66 -10.00
CA GLU A 152 -5.37 -28.90 -9.23
C GLU A 152 -5.96 -30.02 -10.08
N GLU A 153 -6.96 -29.73 -10.91
CA GLU A 153 -7.68 -30.73 -11.70
C GLU A 153 -7.99 -30.22 -13.12
N THR A 154 -8.12 -31.15 -14.06
CA THR A 154 -8.57 -30.85 -15.43
C THR A 154 -10.07 -31.11 -15.57
N CYS A 155 -10.76 -30.34 -16.41
CA CYS A 155 -12.16 -30.58 -16.77
C CYS A 155 -12.37 -30.76 -18.27
N ASP A 156 -13.45 -31.46 -18.64
CA ASP A 156 -13.86 -31.68 -20.04
C ASP A 156 -14.78 -30.57 -20.59
N CYS A 157 -14.80 -29.38 -19.97
CA CYS A 157 -15.63 -28.29 -20.45
C CYS A 157 -15.16 -27.80 -21.84
N HIS A 158 -16.01 -27.93 -22.86
CA HIS A 158 -15.72 -27.44 -24.19
C HIS A 158 -16.09 -25.96 -24.36
N SER A 159 -15.14 -25.14 -24.82
CA SER A 159 -15.28 -23.69 -24.98
C SER A 159 -15.87 -23.26 -26.33
N THR A 160 -16.67 -24.11 -26.99
CA THR A 160 -17.14 -23.86 -28.36
C THR A 160 -18.65 -23.68 -28.45
N VAL A 161 -19.24 -22.89 -27.55
CA VAL A 161 -20.53 -22.27 -27.82
C VAL A 161 -20.25 -20.86 -28.29
N ILE A 162 -20.10 -20.70 -29.61
CA ILE A 162 -20.04 -19.37 -30.21
C ILE A 162 -21.43 -18.78 -30.09
N ASP A 163 -21.54 -17.63 -29.44
CA ASP A 163 -22.79 -16.89 -29.41
C ASP A 163 -23.21 -16.60 -30.87
N PRO A 164 -24.41 -17.00 -31.31
CA PRO A 164 -24.84 -16.81 -32.69
C PRO A 164 -24.82 -15.35 -33.15
N ARG A 165 -24.82 -14.36 -32.22
CA ARG A 165 -24.64 -12.94 -32.53
C ARG A 165 -23.24 -12.63 -33.08
N TRP A 166 -22.23 -13.43 -32.75
CA TRP A 166 -20.83 -13.23 -33.12
C TRP A 166 -20.38 -14.09 -34.30
N GLU A 167 -21.26 -14.96 -34.83
CA GLU A 167 -20.96 -15.85 -35.97
C GLU A 167 -20.45 -15.08 -37.20
N LYS A 168 -21.00 -13.88 -37.47
CA LYS A 168 -20.59 -13.03 -38.60
C LYS A 168 -19.15 -12.50 -38.49
N LEU A 169 -18.62 -12.35 -37.28
CA LEU A 169 -17.25 -11.85 -37.05
C LEU A 169 -16.18 -12.87 -37.46
N ARG A 170 -16.55 -14.15 -37.56
CA ARG A 170 -15.64 -15.22 -37.99
C ARG A 170 -15.17 -15.09 -39.44
N GLN A 171 -15.94 -14.36 -40.25
CA GLN A 171 -15.60 -14.08 -41.65
C GLN A 171 -14.53 -12.98 -41.78
N LEU A 172 -14.20 -12.29 -40.69
CA LEU A 172 -13.16 -11.27 -40.66
C LEU A 172 -11.86 -11.89 -40.13
N SER A 173 -11.09 -12.52 -41.03
CA SER A 173 -9.71 -12.89 -40.74
C SER A 173 -8.84 -11.63 -40.68
N ILE A 174 -8.37 -11.25 -39.50
CA ILE A 174 -7.39 -10.17 -39.34
C ILE A 174 -6.07 -10.67 -39.95
N GLN A 175 -5.74 -10.21 -41.15
CA GLN A 175 -4.38 -10.34 -41.67
C GLN A 175 -3.47 -9.48 -40.80
N LYS A 176 -2.62 -10.11 -39.99
CA LYS A 176 -1.53 -9.41 -39.30
C LYS A 176 -0.54 -8.94 -40.37
N SER A 177 -0.43 -7.61 -40.54
CA SER A 177 0.65 -6.93 -41.26
C SER A 177 1.91 -6.85 -40.41
#